data_AF-A0A1G4MA48-F1
#
_entry.id   AF-A0A1G4MA48-F1
#
_cell.length_a   1.000
_cell.length_b   1.000
_cell.length_c   1.000
_cell.angle_alpha   90.00
_cell.angle_beta   90.00
_cell.angle_gamma   90.00
#
_symmetry.space_group_name_H-M   'P 1'
#
loop_
_entity.id
_entity.type
_entity.pdbx_description
1 polymer ?
#
loop_
_entity_poly.entity_id
_entity_poly.type
_entity_poly.pdbx_seq_one_letter_code
_entity_poly.pdbx_strand_id
1 'polypeptide(L)'
;MARYCDYCHSYLTHDTPSVRKSHLVGKNHVRLRMDYFCNKARQTHKAIFGKKKQDLQARRRARRNSKLRAAVQDAVAHSVALHCDTNRQKRHAHRTSHPVPEPIGVLEQLYRRAPGYAKVFRSDCRLDTGQSVRFDRLPQRANRRPNDHNRGFARARDRTSSPAVSSGPGSAAAPSGPATASRHTVYAPDYSDAGSTAQPAPLLPPPKSLAMWPTAPALVYVNRAPAEAIVRETTRRIERT
;
A
#
# COMPACT_ATOMS: atom_id res chain seq x y z
N MET A 1 -33.86 18.86 -22.34
CA MET A 1 -34.14 17.43 -22.11
C MET A 1 -33.46 16.99 -20.82
N ALA A 2 -34.16 16.22 -19.98
CA ALA A 2 -33.58 15.65 -18.77
C ALA A 2 -32.60 14.52 -19.13
N ARG A 3 -31.50 14.39 -18.39
CA ARG A 3 -30.48 13.35 -18.60
C ARG A 3 -30.44 12.42 -17.40
N TYR A 4 -30.41 11.11 -17.64
CA TYR A 4 -30.23 10.10 -16.60
C TYR A 4 -28.75 9.74 -16.42
N CYS A 5 -28.33 9.52 -15.18
CA CYS A 5 -27.00 9.01 -14.85
C CYS A 5 -27.08 7.55 -14.43
N ASP A 6 -26.53 6.65 -15.26
CA ASP A 6 -26.57 5.20 -15.01
C ASP A 6 -25.85 4.78 -13.72
N TYR A 7 -24.83 5.54 -13.30
CA TYR A 7 -24.08 5.23 -12.08
C TYR A 7 -24.77 5.70 -10.80
N CYS A 8 -25.52 6.80 -10.87
CA CYS A 8 -26.20 7.38 -9.71
C CYS A 8 -27.66 6.97 -9.59
N HIS A 9 -28.21 6.33 -10.63
CA HIS A 9 -29.63 6.01 -10.76
C HIS A 9 -30.55 7.22 -10.51
N SER A 10 -30.13 8.41 -10.98
CA SER A 10 -30.86 9.65 -10.78
C SER A 10 -31.02 10.45 -12.06
N TYR A 11 -32.15 11.17 -12.17
CA TYR A 11 -32.46 12.08 -13.27
C TYR A 11 -31.97 13.49 -12.95
N LEU A 12 -31.39 14.16 -13.95
CA LEU A 12 -30.99 15.55 -13.90
C LEU A 12 -32.07 16.42 -14.54
N THR A 13 -32.58 17.40 -13.81
CA THR A 13 -33.71 18.26 -14.22
C THR A 13 -33.40 19.05 -15.50
N HIS A 14 -32.19 19.58 -15.62
CA HIS A 14 -31.72 20.29 -16.80
C HIS A 14 -30.32 19.82 -17.19
N ASP A 15 -30.15 19.37 -18.42
CA ASP A 15 -28.87 18.90 -18.96
C ASP A 15 -28.08 20.05 -19.60
N THR A 16 -27.66 21.01 -18.78
CA THR A 16 -26.72 22.07 -19.21
C THR A 16 -25.27 21.60 -18.98
N PRO A 17 -24.29 22.07 -19.77
CA PRO A 17 -22.91 21.62 -19.64
C PRO A 17 -22.32 21.90 -18.25
N SER A 18 -22.72 23.01 -17.61
CA SER A 18 -22.29 23.37 -16.26
C SER A 18 -22.83 22.38 -15.21
N VAL A 19 -24.12 22.09 -15.23
CA VAL A 19 -24.79 21.17 -14.28
C VAL A 19 -24.28 19.74 -14.49
N ARG A 20 -24.09 19.32 -15.75
CA ARG A 20 -23.50 18.00 -16.06
C ARG A 20 -22.08 17.89 -15.51
N LYS A 21 -21.24 18.91 -15.72
CA LYS A 21 -19.86 18.92 -15.22
C LYS A 21 -19.80 18.87 -13.70
N SER A 22 -20.64 19.65 -13.01
CA SER A 22 -20.69 19.62 -11.54
C SER A 22 -21.19 18.28 -10.99
N HIS A 23 -22.13 17.61 -11.68
CA HIS A 23 -22.58 16.27 -11.32
C HIS A 23 -21.46 15.24 -11.45
N LEU A 24 -20.74 15.23 -12.58
CA LEU A 24 -19.66 14.26 -12.86
C LEU A 24 -18.46 14.39 -11.91
N VAL A 25 -18.13 15.60 -11.48
CA VAL A 25 -17.07 15.88 -10.49
C VAL A 25 -17.59 15.76 -9.04
N GLY A 26 -18.89 15.50 -8.87
CA GLY A 26 -19.51 15.35 -7.56
C GLY A 26 -18.97 14.14 -6.79
N LYS A 27 -18.74 14.31 -5.49
CA LYS A 27 -18.18 13.27 -4.61
C LYS A 27 -18.94 11.94 -4.66
N ASN A 28 -20.28 12.02 -4.70
CA ASN A 28 -21.14 10.83 -4.74
C ASN A 28 -21.00 10.08 -6.08
N HIS A 29 -21.05 10.80 -7.21
CA HIS A 29 -20.85 10.22 -8.53
C HIS A 29 -19.49 9.52 -8.65
N VAL A 30 -18.41 10.20 -8.26
CA VAL A 30 -17.05 9.63 -8.31
C VAL A 30 -16.95 8.36 -7.48
N ARG A 31 -17.54 8.34 -6.27
CA ARG A 31 -17.56 7.15 -5.41
C ARG A 31 -18.32 5.98 -6.06
N LEU A 32 -19.56 6.19 -6.50
CA LEU A 32 -20.38 5.15 -7.11
C LEU A 32 -19.75 4.60 -8.39
N ARG A 33 -19.17 5.50 -9.20
CA ARG A 33 -18.44 5.13 -10.41
C ARG A 33 -17.19 4.29 -10.07
N MET A 34 -16.41 4.70 -9.08
CA MET A 34 -15.25 3.93 -8.60
C MET A 34 -15.68 2.53 -8.13
N ASP A 35 -16.72 2.44 -7.31
CA ASP A 35 -17.25 1.17 -6.79
C ASP A 35 -17.72 0.25 -7.93
N TYR A 36 -18.39 0.81 -8.95
CA TYR A 36 -18.78 0.07 -10.15
C TYR A 36 -17.58 -0.54 -10.87
N PHE A 37 -16.55 0.25 -11.18
CA PHE A 37 -15.37 -0.25 -11.91
C PHE A 37 -14.53 -1.21 -11.06
N CYS A 38 -14.38 -0.95 -9.76
CA CYS A 38 -13.74 -1.88 -8.82
C CYS A 38 -14.47 -3.23 -8.79
N ASN A 39 -15.81 -3.24 -8.74
CA ASN A 39 -16.59 -4.46 -8.75
C ASN A 39 -16.52 -5.18 -10.09
N LYS A 40 -16.57 -4.45 -11.21
CA LYS A 40 -16.42 -5.01 -12.55
C LYS A 40 -15.06 -5.67 -12.74
N ALA A 41 -13.98 -5.01 -12.32
CA ALA A 41 -12.62 -5.58 -12.35
C ALA A 41 -12.50 -6.83 -11.48
N ARG A 42 -13.14 -6.86 -10.30
CA ARG A 42 -13.20 -8.04 -9.43
C ARG A 42 -13.95 -9.21 -10.08
N GLN A 43 -15.02 -8.93 -10.82
CA GLN A 43 -15.78 -9.97 -11.54
C GLN A 43 -14.97 -10.55 -12.70
N THR A 44 -14.30 -9.70 -13.50
CA THR A 44 -13.46 -10.17 -14.61
C THR A 44 -12.25 -10.97 -14.13
N HIS A 45 -11.63 -10.58 -13.01
CA HIS A 45 -10.51 -11.32 -12.42
C HIS A 45 -10.94 -12.69 -11.82
N LYS A 46 -12.19 -12.80 -11.35
CA LYS A 46 -12.75 -14.03 -10.75
C LYS A 46 -13.64 -14.78 -11.73
N ALA A 47 -13.22 -14.92 -13.00
CA ALA A 47 -13.91 -15.80 -13.93
C ALA A 47 -13.76 -17.27 -13.44
N ILE A 48 -14.67 -17.70 -12.56
CA ILE A 48 -14.68 -19.01 -11.91
C ILE A 48 -15.03 -20.13 -12.92
N PHE A 49 -15.71 -19.77 -14.01
CA PHE A 49 -16.15 -20.74 -15.00
C PHE A 49 -15.03 -21.08 -15.98
N GLY A 50 -14.44 -22.27 -15.78
CA GLY A 50 -13.54 -22.90 -16.75
C GLY A 50 -14.26 -23.39 -18.01
N LYS A 51 -13.48 -23.72 -19.04
CA LYS A 51 -13.92 -24.19 -20.38
C LYS A 51 -15.07 -25.22 -20.29
N LYS A 52 -16.00 -25.14 -21.25
CA LYS A 52 -17.23 -25.96 -21.30
C LYS A 52 -16.93 -27.46 -21.17
N LYS A 53 -17.80 -28.17 -20.44
CA LYS A 53 -17.77 -29.63 -20.18
C LYS A 53 -17.54 -30.51 -21.43
N GLN A 54 -17.87 -30.00 -22.62
CA GLN A 54 -17.65 -30.65 -23.91
C GLN A 54 -16.16 -30.85 -24.24
N ASP A 55 -15.28 -29.89 -23.96
CA ASP A 55 -13.83 -30.03 -24.16
C ASP A 55 -13.26 -31.13 -23.26
N LEU A 56 -13.75 -31.24 -22.02
CA LEU A 56 -13.36 -32.29 -21.08
C LEU A 56 -13.79 -33.68 -21.58
N GLN A 57 -14.99 -33.76 -22.17
CA GLN A 57 -15.54 -35.01 -22.70
C GLN A 57 -14.83 -35.46 -23.99
N ALA A 58 -14.47 -34.52 -24.87
CA ALA A 58 -13.64 -34.78 -26.05
C ALA A 58 -12.23 -35.27 -25.68
N ARG A 59 -11.58 -34.62 -24.69
CA ARG A 59 -10.27 -35.06 -24.17
C ARG A 59 -10.33 -36.44 -23.51
N ARG A 60 -11.43 -36.77 -22.81
CA ARG A 60 -11.66 -38.11 -22.24
C ARG A 60 -11.80 -39.18 -23.32
N ARG A 61 -12.50 -38.90 -24.43
CA ARG A 61 -12.65 -39.81 -25.57
C ARG A 61 -11.31 -40.05 -26.28
N ALA A 62 -10.54 -38.98 -26.54
CA ALA A 62 -9.20 -39.07 -27.14
C ALA A 62 -8.23 -39.92 -26.28
N ARG A 63 -8.25 -39.74 -24.94
CA ARG A 63 -7.44 -40.56 -24.01
C ARG A 63 -7.88 -42.03 -23.95
N ARG A 64 -9.17 -42.32 -24.12
CA ARG A 64 -9.68 -43.70 -24.10
C ARG A 64 -9.21 -44.49 -25.33
N ASN A 65 -9.10 -43.83 -26.47
CA ASN A 65 -8.59 -44.44 -27.70
C ASN A 65 -7.07 -44.68 -27.68
N SER A 66 -6.30 -43.90 -26.91
CA SER A 66 -4.85 -44.09 -26.78
C SER A 66 -4.42 -45.00 -25.61
N LYS A 67 -5.26 -45.18 -24.57
CA LYS A 67 -4.90 -45.91 -23.32
C LYS A 67 -5.21 -47.40 -23.28
N LEU A 68 -6.00 -47.95 -24.21
CA LEU A 68 -6.33 -49.38 -24.18
C LEU A 68 -5.11 -50.32 -24.39
N ARG A 69 -3.97 -49.81 -24.88
CA ARG A 69 -2.74 -50.60 -25.12
C ARG A 69 -1.61 -50.44 -24.10
N ALA A 70 -1.66 -49.45 -23.18
CA ALA A 70 -0.58 -49.19 -22.21
C ALA A 70 -1.02 -49.28 -20.73
N ALA A 71 -2.32 -49.41 -20.45
CA ALA A 71 -2.89 -49.18 -19.11
C ALA A 71 -2.94 -50.40 -18.17
N VAL A 72 -2.51 -51.60 -18.57
CA VAL A 72 -2.55 -52.79 -17.68
C VAL A 72 -1.31 -52.87 -16.78
N GLN A 73 -0.18 -52.28 -17.17
CA GLN A 73 1.08 -52.35 -16.40
C GLN A 73 1.39 -51.09 -15.56
N ASP A 74 0.92 -49.90 -15.93
CA ASP A 74 1.17 -48.65 -15.17
C ASP A 74 0.10 -48.33 -14.09
N ALA A 75 -1.04 -49.02 -14.09
CA ALA A 75 -2.19 -48.67 -13.24
C ALA A 75 -1.99 -49.00 -11.74
N VAL A 76 -1.02 -49.85 -11.40
CA VAL A 76 -0.69 -50.21 -10.01
C VAL A 76 0.35 -49.25 -9.41
N ALA A 77 1.09 -48.51 -10.24
CA ALA A 77 2.28 -47.84 -9.74
C ALA A 77 1.98 -46.55 -8.95
N HIS A 78 0.96 -45.72 -9.28
CA HIS A 78 0.92 -44.34 -8.73
C HIS A 78 -0.51 -43.84 -8.44
N SER A 79 -1.12 -44.27 -7.32
CA SER A 79 -2.28 -43.57 -6.77
C SER A 79 -1.83 -42.29 -6.05
N VAL A 80 -2.13 -41.13 -6.62
CA VAL A 80 -1.78 -39.84 -6.00
C VAL A 80 -2.85 -39.50 -4.97
N ALA A 81 -2.48 -39.45 -3.69
CA ALA A 81 -3.34 -38.94 -2.64
C ALA A 81 -3.65 -37.46 -2.90
N LEU A 82 -4.92 -37.13 -3.11
CA LEU A 82 -5.38 -35.76 -3.28
C LEU A 82 -5.72 -35.16 -1.92
N HIS A 83 -4.91 -34.20 -1.47
CA HIS A 83 -5.24 -33.42 -0.27
C HIS A 83 -6.37 -32.43 -0.59
N CYS A 84 -7.46 -32.51 0.16
CA CYS A 84 -8.58 -31.58 0.08
C CYS A 84 -8.75 -30.85 1.41
N ASP A 85 -8.47 -29.55 1.43
CA ASP A 85 -8.69 -28.72 2.62
C ASP A 85 -10.17 -28.69 3.03
N THR A 86 -10.40 -28.51 4.33
CA THR A 86 -11.74 -28.22 4.87
C THR A 86 -12.25 -26.86 4.39
N ASN A 87 -13.58 -26.66 4.38
CA ASN A 87 -14.18 -25.38 3.99
C ASN A 87 -13.67 -24.20 4.84
N ARG A 88 -13.40 -24.44 6.12
CA ARG A 88 -12.85 -23.42 7.04
C ARG A 88 -11.43 -23.02 6.60
N GLN A 89 -10.57 -23.99 6.32
CA GLN A 89 -9.20 -23.76 5.83
C GLN A 89 -9.20 -23.04 4.47
N LYS A 90 -10.02 -23.50 3.51
CA LYS A 90 -10.19 -22.85 2.19
C LYS A 90 -10.62 -21.40 2.32
N ARG A 91 -11.61 -21.11 3.18
CA ARG A 91 -12.09 -19.75 3.41
C ARG A 91 -11.02 -18.87 4.04
N HIS A 92 -10.21 -19.41 4.95
CA HIS A 92 -9.10 -18.70 5.54
C HIS A 92 -8.01 -18.40 4.50
N ALA A 93 -7.59 -19.40 3.72
CA ALA A 93 -6.58 -19.25 2.65
C ALA A 93 -6.99 -18.22 1.59
N HIS A 94 -8.25 -18.21 1.16
CA HIS A 94 -8.74 -17.20 0.22
C HIS A 94 -8.69 -15.78 0.78
N ARG A 95 -8.90 -15.59 2.09
CA ARG A 95 -8.81 -14.28 2.74
C ARG A 95 -7.38 -13.76 2.79
N THR A 96 -6.39 -14.63 3.00
CA THR A 96 -4.98 -14.25 3.13
C THR A 96 -4.25 -14.10 1.79
N SER A 97 -4.79 -14.64 0.70
CA SER A 97 -4.14 -14.71 -0.63
C SER A 97 -4.03 -13.40 -1.43
N HIS A 98 -4.44 -12.24 -0.90
CA HIS A 98 -4.43 -10.98 -1.63
C HIS A 98 -3.44 -9.95 -1.05
N PRO A 99 -2.12 -10.19 -1.10
CA PRO A 99 -1.16 -9.12 -0.89
C PRO A 99 -1.13 -8.20 -2.12
N VAL A 100 -1.29 -6.90 -1.91
CA VAL A 100 -0.98 -5.90 -2.92
C VAL A 100 0.54 -5.77 -2.97
N PRO A 101 1.18 -5.82 -4.15
CA PRO A 101 2.62 -5.58 -4.24
C PRO A 101 2.90 -4.14 -3.80
N GLU A 102 3.70 -4.00 -2.74
CA GLU A 102 4.19 -2.69 -2.29
C GLU A 102 5.18 -2.13 -3.33
N PRO A 103 5.08 -0.84 -3.69
CA PRO A 103 6.03 -0.23 -4.61
C PRO A 103 7.44 -0.20 -4.00
N ILE A 104 8.45 -0.48 -4.83
CA ILE A 104 9.85 -0.50 -4.40
C ILE A 104 10.35 0.94 -4.30
N GLY A 105 10.40 1.49 -3.09
CA GLY A 105 10.84 2.87 -2.79
C GLY A 105 12.32 3.02 -2.40
N VAL A 106 13.16 2.00 -2.62
CA VAL A 106 14.56 1.98 -2.12
C VAL A 106 15.40 3.08 -2.76
N LEU A 107 15.24 3.32 -4.06
CA LEU A 107 16.00 4.34 -4.79
C LEU A 107 15.71 5.75 -4.26
N GLU A 108 14.45 6.04 -3.93
CA GLU A 108 14.05 7.32 -3.35
C GLU A 108 14.69 7.54 -1.98
N GLN A 109 14.82 6.48 -1.17
CA GLN A 109 15.49 6.55 0.13
C GLN A 109 16.99 6.77 0.00
N LEU A 110 17.66 6.04 -0.90
CA LEU A 110 19.10 6.14 -1.17
C LEU A 110 19.51 7.55 -1.60
N TYR A 111 18.73 8.16 -2.50
CA TYR A 111 19.08 9.45 -3.09
C TYR A 111 18.48 10.65 -2.34
N ARG A 112 17.86 10.45 -1.18
CA ARG A 112 17.14 11.52 -0.45
C ARG A 112 17.99 12.76 -0.17
N ARG A 113 19.30 12.60 0.07
CA ARG A 113 20.26 13.69 0.32
C ARG A 113 21.08 14.09 -0.91
N ALA A 114 20.85 13.46 -2.06
CA ALA A 114 21.64 13.71 -3.26
C ALA A 114 21.38 15.11 -3.83
N PRO A 115 22.40 15.76 -4.43
CA PRO A 115 22.19 17.01 -5.15
C PRO A 115 21.15 16.82 -6.24
N GLY A 116 20.15 17.71 -6.29
CA GLY A 116 19.09 17.65 -7.30
C GLY A 116 17.96 16.63 -7.04
N TYR A 117 17.92 15.98 -5.87
CA TYR A 117 16.83 15.06 -5.48
C TYR A 117 15.44 15.64 -5.77
N ALA A 118 15.23 16.90 -5.37
CA ALA A 118 13.97 17.60 -5.55
C ALA A 118 13.52 17.69 -7.02
N LYS A 119 14.45 17.73 -7.98
CA LYS A 119 14.13 17.88 -9.40
C LYS A 119 13.66 16.57 -10.04
N VAL A 120 14.12 15.43 -9.53
CA VAL A 120 13.88 14.10 -10.13
C VAL A 120 12.82 13.32 -9.38
N PHE A 121 12.94 13.22 -8.05
CA PHE A 121 12.11 12.33 -7.24
C PHE A 121 10.82 12.99 -6.74
N ARG A 122 10.77 14.32 -6.64
CA ARG A 122 9.53 15.02 -6.26
C ARG A 122 8.66 15.26 -7.48
N SER A 123 7.52 14.57 -7.54
CA SER A 123 6.53 14.68 -8.61
C SER A 123 6.13 16.13 -8.93
N ASP A 124 5.94 16.97 -7.91
CA ASP A 124 5.59 18.40 -8.04
C ASP A 124 6.64 19.27 -8.76
N CYS A 125 7.91 18.82 -8.77
CA CYS A 125 9.06 19.57 -9.27
C CYS A 125 9.61 19.00 -10.59
N ARG A 126 9.14 17.82 -11.01
CA ARG A 126 9.51 17.22 -12.29
C ARG A 126 9.04 18.08 -13.45
N LEU A 127 9.84 18.10 -14.51
CA LEU A 127 9.56 18.89 -15.72
C LEU A 127 8.39 18.32 -16.55
N ASP A 128 8.26 17.00 -16.57
CA ASP A 128 7.27 16.27 -17.39
C ASP A 128 5.87 16.25 -16.76
N THR A 129 5.81 16.07 -15.44
CA THR A 129 4.56 15.77 -14.72
C THR A 129 4.20 16.83 -13.68
N GLY A 130 5.13 17.73 -13.33
CA GLY A 130 4.94 18.66 -12.22
C GLY A 130 3.79 19.65 -12.44
N GLN A 131 3.51 20.04 -13.68
CA GLN A 131 2.34 20.87 -13.98
C GLN A 131 1.04 20.11 -13.78
N SER A 132 0.93 18.90 -14.34
CA SER A 132 -0.25 18.04 -14.18
C SER A 132 -0.55 17.75 -12.71
N VAL A 133 0.47 17.38 -11.94
CA VAL A 133 0.34 17.10 -10.50
C VAL A 133 -0.19 18.32 -9.73
N ARG A 134 0.18 19.55 -10.13
CA ARG A 134 -0.34 20.78 -9.51
C ARG A 134 -1.79 21.05 -9.90
N PHE A 135 -2.17 20.82 -11.15
CA PHE A 135 -3.54 20.99 -11.62
C PHE A 135 -4.49 19.93 -11.06
N ASP A 136 -4.00 18.73 -10.81
CA ASP A 136 -4.78 17.62 -10.24
C ASP A 136 -5.07 17.79 -8.74
N ARG A 137 -4.45 18.78 -8.07
CA ARG A 137 -4.75 19.08 -6.66
C ARG A 137 -6.19 19.55 -6.55
N LEU A 138 -7.00 18.77 -5.85
CA LEU A 138 -8.41 19.09 -5.66
C LEU A 138 -8.59 20.43 -4.96
N PRO A 139 -9.59 21.24 -5.36
CA PRO A 139 -9.89 22.49 -4.69
C PRO A 139 -10.31 22.20 -3.24
N GLN A 140 -9.55 22.75 -2.28
CA GLN A 140 -9.87 22.67 -0.86
C GLN A 140 -11.03 23.61 -0.53
N ARG A 141 -12.25 23.25 -0.93
CA ARG A 141 -13.48 24.01 -0.62
C ARG A 141 -13.96 23.79 0.81
N ALA A 142 -13.62 22.65 1.42
CA ALA A 142 -13.96 22.39 2.81
C ALA A 142 -12.89 23.03 3.69
N ASN A 143 -13.30 23.90 4.62
CA ASN A 143 -12.45 24.48 5.68
C ASN A 143 -12.00 23.41 6.72
N ARG A 144 -11.73 22.19 6.28
CA ARG A 144 -11.08 21.19 7.14
C ARG A 144 -9.61 21.47 7.12
N ARG A 145 -9.04 21.70 8.30
CA ARG A 145 -7.60 21.85 8.45
C ARG A 145 -6.94 20.55 7.97
N PRO A 146 -5.88 20.61 7.15
CA PRO A 146 -5.20 19.41 6.66
C PRO A 146 -4.61 18.51 7.77
N ASN A 147 -4.55 19.01 9.01
CA ASN A 147 -4.06 18.26 10.18
C ASN A 147 -5.01 17.19 10.74
N ASP A 148 -6.26 17.07 10.26
CA ASP A 148 -7.15 15.98 10.72
C ASP A 148 -6.71 14.59 10.23
N HIS A 149 -5.73 14.50 9.32
CA HIS A 149 -5.23 13.22 8.81
C HIS A 149 -4.40 12.42 9.82
N ASN A 150 -3.91 13.06 10.90
CA ASN A 150 -3.05 12.40 11.89
C ASN A 150 -3.77 11.94 13.17
N ARG A 151 -5.09 12.12 13.29
CA ARG A 151 -5.88 11.73 14.48
C ARG A 151 -6.97 10.68 14.23
N GLY A 152 -7.09 10.16 13.01
CA GLY A 152 -8.29 9.42 12.56
C GLY A 152 -8.35 7.90 12.77
N PHE A 153 -7.47 7.27 13.56
CA PHE A 153 -7.57 5.83 13.88
C PHE A 153 -7.64 5.49 15.37
N ALA A 154 -7.58 6.49 16.26
CA ALA A 154 -7.78 6.27 17.69
C ALA A 154 -8.98 7.08 18.19
N ARG A 155 -9.96 6.36 18.75
CA ARG A 155 -11.09 6.83 19.57
C ARG A 155 -12.37 7.25 18.84
N ALA A 156 -13.17 6.22 18.50
CA ALA A 156 -14.63 6.28 18.58
C ALA A 156 -15.09 5.33 19.70
N ARG A 157 -14.91 5.75 20.95
CA ARG A 157 -15.58 5.27 22.18
C ARG A 157 -14.91 5.97 23.38
N ASP A 158 -15.44 7.12 23.76
CA ASP A 158 -16.12 7.29 25.04
C ASP A 158 -16.47 8.75 25.27
N ARG A 159 -17.63 8.92 25.91
CA ARG A 159 -18.32 10.17 26.19
C ARG A 159 -17.68 10.90 27.38
N THR A 160 -18.06 12.18 27.50
CA THR A 160 -18.22 12.94 28.75
C THR A 160 -16.98 13.18 29.61
N SER A 161 -16.39 14.37 29.49
CA SER A 161 -16.25 15.36 30.59
C SER A 161 -15.32 16.50 30.17
N SER A 162 -15.81 17.74 30.32
CA SER A 162 -14.98 18.95 30.44
C SER A 162 -14.16 18.86 31.73
N PRO A 163 -12.98 19.50 31.81
CA PRO A 163 -12.98 20.89 32.28
C PRO A 163 -11.99 21.82 31.56
N ALA A 164 -12.29 23.10 31.69
CA ALA A 164 -11.45 24.23 31.31
C ALA A 164 -10.27 24.39 32.27
N VAL A 165 -9.04 24.56 31.77
CA VAL A 165 -7.93 25.26 32.45
C VAL A 165 -6.90 25.77 31.41
N SER A 166 -6.55 27.04 31.60
CA SER A 166 -5.36 27.84 31.25
C SER A 166 -4.78 27.88 29.82
N SER A 167 -4.87 29.09 29.29
CA SER A 167 -4.05 29.67 28.23
C SER A 167 -2.61 29.95 28.71
N GLY A 168 -1.61 29.46 27.98
CA GLY A 168 -0.22 29.88 28.05
C GLY A 168 0.46 29.74 26.67
N PRO A 169 1.22 30.73 26.17
CA PRO A 169 1.81 30.69 24.83
C PRO A 169 3.16 29.96 24.88
N GLY A 170 3.10 28.63 24.87
CA GLY A 170 4.27 27.79 24.65
C GLY A 170 4.40 27.43 23.17
N SER A 171 5.21 28.18 22.43
CA SER A 171 5.67 27.79 21.09
C SER A 171 6.57 26.57 21.21
N ALA A 172 5.97 25.39 21.36
CA ALA A 172 6.65 24.13 21.18
C ALA A 172 6.83 23.92 19.67
N ALA A 173 8.08 24.07 19.22
CA ALA A 173 8.50 23.74 17.88
C ALA A 173 8.02 22.31 17.54
N ALA A 174 7.07 22.24 16.61
CA ALA A 174 6.70 20.98 16.00
C ALA A 174 7.95 20.35 15.37
N PRO A 175 8.11 19.02 15.42
CA PRO A 175 9.19 18.37 14.68
C PRO A 175 9.06 18.79 13.23
N SER A 176 10.08 19.46 12.72
CA SER A 176 10.20 19.88 11.34
C SER A 176 10.08 18.64 10.45
N GLY A 177 8.87 18.37 9.95
CA GLY A 177 8.71 17.55 8.76
C GLY A 177 9.65 18.12 7.67
N PRO A 178 10.19 17.28 6.78
CA PRO A 178 11.25 17.69 5.87
C PRO A 178 10.82 18.98 5.18
N ALA A 179 11.57 20.06 5.44
CA ALA A 179 11.38 21.35 4.80
C ALA A 179 11.14 21.08 3.32
N THR A 180 10.07 21.66 2.78
CA THR A 180 9.55 21.30 1.46
C THR A 180 10.61 21.67 0.43
N ALA A 181 11.54 20.75 0.13
CA ALA A 181 12.69 20.97 -0.74
C ALA A 181 12.21 21.50 -2.09
N SER A 182 12.38 22.80 -2.30
CA SER A 182 11.92 23.49 -3.51
C SER A 182 12.82 23.09 -4.69
N ARG A 183 12.35 23.32 -5.91
CA ARG A 183 13.17 23.08 -7.12
C ARG A 183 14.48 23.90 -7.12
N HIS A 184 14.50 25.00 -6.37
CA HIS A 184 15.63 25.94 -6.26
C HIS A 184 16.55 25.64 -5.08
N THR A 185 16.38 24.51 -4.38
CA THR A 185 17.32 24.11 -3.33
C THR A 185 18.72 23.95 -3.93
N VAL A 186 19.62 24.85 -3.56
CA VAL A 186 21.04 24.72 -3.82
C VAL A 186 21.57 23.63 -2.91
N TYR A 187 22.45 22.79 -3.46
CA TYR A 187 23.07 21.74 -2.67
C TYR A 187 24.01 22.38 -1.64
N ALA A 188 23.65 22.23 -0.36
CA ALA A 188 24.53 22.52 0.76
C ALA A 188 25.02 21.16 1.30
N PRO A 189 26.29 20.79 1.09
CA PRO A 189 26.80 19.52 1.58
C PRO A 189 26.75 19.53 3.11
N ASP A 190 25.96 18.62 3.67
CA ASP A 190 25.93 18.37 5.10
C ASP A 190 26.98 17.29 5.41
N TYR A 191 28.17 17.74 5.83
CA TYR A 191 29.26 16.85 6.23
C TYR A 191 29.10 16.36 7.68
N SER A 192 27.97 16.59 8.35
CA SER A 192 27.74 16.11 9.72
C SER A 192 27.87 14.58 9.85
N ASP A 193 27.58 13.84 8.79
CA ASP A 193 27.76 12.38 8.74
C ASP A 193 29.25 11.95 8.69
N ALA A 194 30.18 12.84 8.31
CA ALA A 194 31.60 12.49 8.15
C ALA A 194 32.35 12.36 9.49
N GLY A 195 31.75 12.80 10.60
CA GLY A 195 32.38 12.75 11.93
C GLY A 195 31.44 12.50 13.12
N SER A 196 30.11 12.54 12.94
CA SER A 196 29.17 12.35 14.04
C SER A 196 28.84 10.86 14.26
N THR A 197 29.42 10.27 15.30
CA THR A 197 28.97 8.98 15.87
C THR A 197 27.61 9.08 16.57
N ALA A 198 27.04 10.28 16.72
CA ALA A 198 25.83 10.52 17.51
C ALA A 198 24.51 10.26 16.74
N GLN A 199 24.52 10.30 15.40
CA GLN A 199 23.38 10.00 14.55
C GLN A 199 23.86 9.39 13.21
N PRO A 200 24.17 8.08 13.15
CA PRO A 200 24.52 7.45 11.89
C PRO A 200 23.37 7.64 10.89
N ALA A 201 23.70 7.92 9.63
CA ALA A 201 22.72 7.94 8.54
C ALA A 201 21.85 6.67 8.64
N PRO A 202 20.51 6.78 8.48
CA PRO A 202 19.62 5.65 8.69
C PRO A 202 20.03 4.51 7.77
N LEU A 203 20.47 3.39 8.38
CA LEU A 203 20.81 2.18 7.65
C LEU A 203 19.59 1.73 6.85
N LEU A 204 19.83 1.24 5.62
CA LEU A 204 18.76 0.67 4.81
C LEU A 204 18.10 -0.47 5.57
N PRO A 205 16.76 -0.61 5.48
CA PRO A 205 16.10 -1.75 6.07
C PRO A 205 16.64 -3.04 5.44
N PRO A 206 16.74 -4.14 6.21
CA PRO A 206 17.13 -5.42 5.66
C PRO A 206 16.16 -5.85 4.55
N PRO A 207 16.61 -6.64 3.56
CA PRO A 207 15.75 -7.11 2.50
C PRO A 207 14.58 -7.92 3.10
N LYS A 208 13.35 -7.62 2.65
CA LYS A 208 12.16 -8.35 3.09
C LYS A 208 12.25 -9.80 2.63
N SER A 209 12.14 -10.76 3.54
CA SER A 209 12.01 -12.19 3.22
C SER A 209 10.54 -12.60 3.13
N LEU A 210 10.27 -13.72 2.44
CA LEU A 210 8.95 -14.33 2.45
C LEU A 210 8.72 -14.94 3.84
N ALA A 211 7.71 -14.46 4.57
CA ALA A 211 7.40 -14.96 5.91
C ALA A 211 7.12 -16.48 5.96
N MET A 212 6.67 -17.07 4.84
CA MET A 212 6.48 -18.51 4.73
C MET A 212 7.79 -19.32 4.70
N TRP A 213 8.91 -18.68 4.35
CA TRP A 213 10.25 -19.27 4.33
C TRP A 213 11.18 -18.46 5.25
N PRO A 214 11.02 -18.61 6.58
CA PRO A 214 11.72 -17.76 7.55
C PRO A 214 13.20 -18.13 7.72
N THR A 215 13.69 -19.19 7.09
CA THR A 215 15.06 -19.67 7.22
C THR A 215 16.02 -18.66 6.57
N ALA A 216 16.39 -17.63 7.32
CA ALA A 216 17.47 -16.74 6.95
C ALA A 216 18.79 -17.54 6.96
N PRO A 217 19.69 -17.31 5.99
CA PRO A 217 21.03 -17.90 6.06
C PRO A 217 21.71 -17.47 7.36
N ALA A 218 22.50 -18.38 7.94
CA ALA A 218 23.24 -18.09 9.16
C ALA A 218 24.16 -16.87 8.96
N LEU A 219 24.15 -15.95 9.92
CA LEU A 219 25.06 -14.80 9.90
C LEU A 219 26.50 -15.30 10.05
N VAL A 220 27.36 -14.92 9.10
CA VAL A 220 28.78 -15.32 9.11
C VAL A 220 29.58 -14.52 10.15
N TYR A 221 29.14 -13.30 10.48
CA TYR A 221 29.84 -12.40 11.39
C TYR A 221 28.96 -11.97 12.57
N VAL A 222 29.58 -11.79 13.74
CA VAL A 222 28.90 -11.32 14.96
C VAL A 222 28.68 -9.81 14.87
N ASN A 223 27.42 -9.38 14.85
CA ASN A 223 27.07 -7.97 14.96
C ASN A 223 27.10 -7.53 16.44
N ARG A 224 28.00 -6.61 16.80
CA ARG A 224 28.15 -6.10 18.20
C ARG A 224 27.15 -5.01 18.58
N ALA A 225 26.48 -4.39 17.62
CA ALA A 225 25.54 -3.29 17.87
C ALA A 225 24.42 -3.62 18.90
N PRO A 226 23.74 -4.78 18.86
CA PRO A 226 22.74 -5.11 19.88
C PRO A 226 23.34 -5.34 21.26
N ALA A 227 24.56 -5.89 21.36
CA ALA A 227 25.23 -6.12 22.63
C ALA A 227 25.59 -4.79 23.34
N GLU A 228 26.08 -3.81 22.58
CA GLU A 228 26.37 -2.47 23.11
C GLU A 228 25.09 -1.71 23.51
N ALA A 229 23.98 -1.89 22.78
CA ALA A 229 22.69 -1.31 23.15
C ALA A 229 22.17 -1.86 24.48
N ILE A 230 22.28 -3.19 24.69
CA ILE A 230 21.90 -3.84 25.96
C ILE A 230 22.77 -3.32 27.11
N VAL A 231 24.09 -3.22 26.91
CA VAL A 231 25.01 -2.68 27.93
C VAL A 231 24.70 -1.21 28.27
N ARG A 232 24.34 -0.39 27.28
CA ARG A 232 23.92 1.01 27.50
C ARG A 232 22.58 1.11 28.24
N GLU A 233 21.67 0.19 28.00
CA GLU A 233 20.37 0.16 28.70
C GLU A 233 20.50 -0.33 30.14
N THR A 234 21.32 -1.35 30.39
CA THR A 234 21.60 -1.84 31.75
C THR A 234 22.34 -0.80 32.58
N THR A 235 23.35 -0.13 32.03
CA THR A 235 24.07 0.96 32.71
C THR A 235 23.14 2.12 33.08
N ARG A 236 22.30 2.59 32.17
CA ARG A 236 21.27 3.61 32.47
C ARG A 236 20.26 3.18 33.54
N ARG A 237 20.00 1.88 33.68
CA ARG A 237 19.09 1.34 34.69
C ARG A 237 19.73 1.32 36.07
N ILE A 238 21.03 1.08 36.15
CA ILE A 238 21.84 1.12 37.37
C ILE A 238 22.04 2.57 37.85
N GLU A 239 22.22 3.53 36.95
CA GLU A 239 22.36 4.96 37.30
C GLU A 239 21.07 5.61 37.83
N ARG A 240 19.91 4.93 37.72
CA ARG A 240 18.60 5.43 38.16
C ARG A 240 18.15 4.89 39.53
N THR A 241 18.90 3.95 40.11
CA THR A 241 18.67 3.39 41.45
C THR A 241 19.61 4.02 42.45
#